data_AF-A0A6I7PXX4-F1
#
_entry.id   AF-A0A6I7PXX4-F1
#
_cell.length_a   1.000
_cell.length_b   1.000
_cell.length_c   1.000
_cell.angle_alpha   90.00
_cell.angle_beta   90.00
_cell.angle_gamma   90.00
#
_symmetry.space_group_name_H-M   'P 1'
#
loop_
_entity.id
_entity.type
_entity.pdbx_description
1 polymer ?
#
loop_
_entity_poly.entity_id
_entity_poly.type
_entity_poly.pdbx_seq_one_letter_code
_entity_poly.pdbx_strand_id
1 'polypeptide(L)'
;MKDLSNTRRNRSPRIARALLEAGAFTLALAVTVSSAIVAKERTAPALVAMDTTRAPAPTLAAVDTIRPTSRVKSASAAPATQRATEAGHTDPNVRYFNGRAVRPVRTIEMVVTAYSPDERSCGKWADGITASNKSVWTNGMQLVAADTRLLPFGSLLSIPGYADDEIVPVLDRGGAIKGKRLDVLYPTHEIALQWGVQRLPVVVWEYVD
;
A
#
# COMPACT_ATOMS: atom_id res chain seq x y z
N MET A 1 34.33 -73.31 -34.94
CA MET A 1 35.52 -73.51 -35.80
C MET A 1 35.36 -72.58 -37.01
N LYS A 2 36.27 -71.59 -37.18
CA LYS A 2 36.75 -70.95 -38.45
C LYS A 2 35.67 -70.33 -39.39
N ASP A 3 35.82 -69.21 -40.07
CA ASP A 3 36.90 -68.24 -40.27
C ASP A 3 36.35 -67.01 -41.03
N LEU A 4 37.00 -65.86 -40.85
CA LEU A 4 37.37 -64.78 -41.82
C LEU A 4 36.51 -64.57 -43.10
N SER A 5 36.08 -63.36 -43.49
CA SER A 5 36.93 -62.24 -43.96
C SER A 5 36.04 -61.09 -44.49
N ASN A 6 36.22 -59.86 -44.00
CA ASN A 6 36.87 -58.71 -44.66
C ASN A 6 36.28 -58.25 -46.02
N THR A 7 35.55 -57.13 -46.00
CA THR A 7 35.44 -56.21 -47.16
C THR A 7 35.71 -54.79 -46.69
N ARG A 8 36.85 -54.24 -47.11
CA ARG A 8 37.25 -52.84 -46.95
C ARG A 8 36.30 -51.93 -47.71
N ARG A 9 35.95 -50.76 -47.15
CA ARG A 9 35.79 -49.54 -47.94
C ARG A 9 36.24 -48.31 -47.16
N ASN A 10 37.17 -47.62 -47.81
CA ASN A 10 38.01 -46.51 -47.41
C ASN A 10 37.29 -45.18 -47.66
N ARG A 11 37.21 -44.26 -46.68
CA ARG A 11 37.07 -42.81 -46.93
C ARG A 11 37.81 -42.01 -45.86
N SER A 12 38.73 -41.19 -46.36
CA SER A 12 39.69 -40.32 -45.68
C SER A 12 39.06 -39.06 -45.06
N PRO A 13 39.74 -38.41 -44.10
CA PRO A 13 39.31 -37.15 -43.51
C PRO A 13 39.81 -35.96 -44.33
N ARG A 14 38.96 -34.96 -44.58
CA ARG A 14 39.38 -33.66 -45.13
C ARG A 14 39.06 -32.56 -44.14
N ILE A 15 40.12 -32.11 -43.49
CA ILE A 15 40.24 -30.83 -42.77
C ILE A 15 40.02 -29.71 -43.80
N ALA A 16 39.08 -28.80 -43.52
CA ALA A 16 38.94 -27.55 -44.26
C ALA A 16 38.81 -26.39 -43.26
N ARG A 17 39.64 -25.37 -43.50
CA ARG A 17 39.95 -24.23 -42.66
C ARG A 17 38.84 -23.19 -42.73
N ALA A 18 38.48 -22.61 -41.58
CA ALA A 18 37.60 -21.45 -41.49
C ALA A 18 38.43 -20.16 -41.61
N LEU A 19 38.07 -19.30 -42.56
CA LEU A 19 38.57 -17.93 -42.72
C LEU A 19 37.47 -17.08 -43.37
N LEU A 20 37.23 -15.88 -42.81
CA LEU A 20 36.59 -14.69 -43.39
C LEU A 20 35.11 -14.86 -43.82
N GLU A 21 34.14 -14.03 -43.44
CA GLU A 21 34.10 -12.56 -43.48
C GLU A 21 33.07 -12.03 -42.47
N ALA A 22 33.36 -10.92 -41.78
CA ALA A 22 32.36 -10.12 -41.08
C ALA A 22 32.56 -8.65 -41.46
N GLY A 23 31.75 -8.19 -42.41
CA GLY A 23 31.70 -6.81 -42.87
C GLY A 23 30.55 -6.04 -42.22
N ALA A 24 30.91 -4.83 -41.76
CA ALA A 24 30.10 -3.62 -41.66
C ALA A 24 28.93 -3.54 -40.65
N PHE A 25 29.17 -2.83 -39.54
CA PHE A 25 28.24 -1.81 -39.04
C PHE A 25 29.02 -0.76 -38.24
N THR A 26 29.43 0.32 -38.92
CA THR A 26 29.90 1.56 -38.28
C THR A 26 28.70 2.46 -38.04
N LEU A 27 28.43 2.86 -36.79
CA LEU A 27 27.84 4.18 -36.53
C LEU A 27 28.24 4.67 -35.13
N ALA A 28 28.72 5.91 -35.11
CA ALA A 28 29.38 6.60 -34.02
C ALA A 28 28.48 6.82 -32.79
N LEU A 29 29.06 6.69 -31.58
CA LEU A 29 28.46 7.18 -30.34
C LEU A 29 29.35 8.31 -29.79
N ALA A 30 29.03 9.54 -30.19
CA ALA A 30 29.47 10.74 -29.48
C ALA A 30 28.42 11.06 -28.40
N VAL A 31 28.75 10.81 -27.13
CA VAL A 31 27.92 11.27 -26.01
C VAL A 31 28.47 12.62 -25.54
N THR A 32 27.82 13.70 -25.97
CA THR A 32 28.00 15.03 -25.37
C THR A 32 27.17 15.11 -24.09
N VAL A 33 27.85 15.34 -22.97
CA VAL A 33 27.23 15.60 -21.67
C VAL A 33 26.62 17.00 -21.70
N SER A 34 25.29 17.10 -21.72
CA SER A 34 24.58 18.37 -21.50
C SER A 34 24.17 18.45 -20.02
N SER A 35 24.91 19.20 -19.23
CA SER A 35 24.53 19.59 -17.88
C SER A 35 23.67 20.85 -17.95
N ALA A 36 22.36 20.73 -17.72
CA ALA A 36 21.47 21.89 -17.55
C ALA A 36 21.29 22.17 -16.05
N ILE A 37 21.91 23.25 -15.57
CA ILE A 37 21.60 23.85 -14.26
C ILE A 37 20.47 24.85 -14.50
N VAL A 38 19.25 24.51 -14.06
CA VAL A 38 18.15 25.48 -13.93
C VAL A 38 18.16 25.99 -12.49
N ALA A 39 18.71 27.18 -12.32
CA ALA A 39 18.64 27.95 -11.08
C ALA A 39 17.20 28.41 -10.85
N LYS A 40 16.69 28.11 -9.66
CA LYS A 40 15.38 28.51 -9.15
C LYS A 40 15.52 29.89 -8.51
N GLU A 41 15.08 30.94 -9.20
CA GLU A 41 14.94 32.24 -8.57
C GLU A 41 13.63 32.31 -7.76
N ARG A 42 13.80 32.51 -6.46
CA ARG A 42 12.75 32.91 -5.54
C ARG A 42 12.60 34.42 -5.63
N THR A 43 11.47 34.90 -6.12
CA THR A 43 11.09 36.30 -6.01
C THR A 43 9.72 36.40 -5.36
N ALA A 44 9.71 36.84 -4.11
CA ALA A 44 8.61 37.61 -3.53
C ALA A 44 9.18 38.99 -3.21
N PRO A 45 8.43 40.08 -3.44
CA PRO A 45 7.83 40.74 -2.29
C PRO A 45 6.41 41.32 -2.49
N ALA A 46 5.64 41.22 -1.40
CA ALA A 46 4.72 42.15 -0.73
C ALA A 46 4.07 43.39 -1.43
N LEU A 47 2.74 43.48 -1.19
CA LEU A 47 1.92 44.64 -0.72
C LEU A 47 1.92 46.00 -1.47
N VAL A 48 0.76 46.38 -2.05
CA VAL A 48 0.02 47.68 -1.94
C VAL A 48 -1.42 47.43 -2.47
N ALA A 49 -2.47 47.33 -1.63
CA ALA A 49 -3.42 48.37 -1.13
C ALA A 49 -4.36 49.04 -2.17
N MET A 50 -5.64 49.16 -1.75
CA MET A 50 -6.81 49.88 -2.30
C MET A 50 -7.67 49.05 -3.28
N ASP A 51 -8.96 48.84 -3.05
CA ASP A 51 -9.98 49.90 -2.97
C ASP A 51 -11.22 49.53 -2.13
N THR A 52 -11.83 50.59 -1.62
CA THR A 52 -13.01 50.68 -0.77
C THR A 52 -14.28 50.61 -1.62
N THR A 53 -15.23 49.73 -1.30
CA THR A 53 -16.66 50.10 -1.45
C THR A 53 -17.55 49.29 -0.51
N ARG A 54 -18.62 49.97 -0.11
CA ARG A 54 -19.27 49.92 1.20
C ARG A 54 -20.77 49.64 1.01
N ALA A 55 -21.24 48.57 1.65
CA ALA A 55 -22.55 48.36 2.33
C ALA A 55 -23.87 48.46 1.52
N PRO A 56 -25.04 48.04 2.07
CA PRO A 56 -25.31 47.37 3.36
C PRO A 56 -26.20 46.10 3.28
N ALA A 57 -26.16 45.32 4.37
CA ALA A 57 -27.12 44.28 4.73
C ALA A 57 -28.36 44.89 5.43
N PRO A 58 -29.55 44.24 5.39
CA PRO A 58 -30.67 44.63 6.23
C PRO A 58 -30.67 43.92 7.60
N THR A 59 -30.99 44.74 8.62
CA THR A 59 -31.23 44.41 10.02
C THR A 59 -32.72 44.15 10.29
N LEU A 60 -33.04 43.13 11.07
CA LEU A 60 -34.26 43.02 11.92
C LEU A 60 -33.83 42.31 13.22
N ALA A 61 -33.60 43.04 14.33
CA ALA A 61 -34.49 43.18 15.51
C ALA A 61 -34.92 41.81 16.11
N ALA A 62 -34.35 41.32 17.23
CA ALA A 62 -34.46 41.71 18.66
C ALA A 62 -35.81 41.34 19.32
N VAL A 63 -35.75 40.97 20.62
CA VAL A 63 -36.79 40.53 21.59
C VAL A 63 -36.75 38.99 21.81
N ASP A 64 -36.63 38.39 23.01
CA ASP A 64 -36.85 38.86 24.39
C ASP A 64 -35.99 38.08 25.42
N THR A 65 -35.87 38.69 26.59
CA THR A 65 -35.15 38.25 27.79
C THR A 65 -36.05 37.45 28.73
N ILE A 66 -35.68 36.24 29.18
CA ILE A 66 -36.05 35.74 30.54
C ILE A 66 -34.89 34.94 31.17
N ARG A 67 -34.59 35.35 32.40
CA ARG A 67 -33.53 34.96 33.37
C ARG A 67 -33.85 33.63 34.10
N PRO A 68 -32.87 32.94 34.73
CA PRO A 68 -33.00 31.57 35.23
C PRO A 68 -33.42 31.48 36.70
N THR A 69 -33.99 30.35 37.11
CA THR A 69 -33.79 29.65 38.40
C THR A 69 -34.76 28.46 38.51
N SER A 70 -34.28 27.24 38.78
CA SER A 70 -34.74 26.45 39.94
C SER A 70 -34.03 25.09 40.02
N ARG A 71 -33.48 24.87 41.20
CA ARG A 71 -32.81 23.69 41.76
C ARG A 71 -33.84 22.73 42.36
N VAL A 72 -33.75 21.42 42.08
CA VAL A 72 -34.25 20.30 42.92
C VAL A 72 -33.35 19.08 42.61
N LYS A 73 -32.36 18.69 43.45
CA LYS A 73 -32.39 17.82 44.66
C LYS A 73 -32.94 16.40 44.36
N SER A 74 -32.08 15.40 44.07
CA SER A 74 -31.46 14.41 44.99
C SER A 74 -32.30 13.16 45.31
N ALA A 75 -31.63 11.99 45.25
CA ALA A 75 -31.93 10.65 45.83
C ALA A 75 -33.02 9.79 45.13
N SER A 76 -32.97 8.45 45.03
CA SER A 76 -32.08 7.35 45.45
C SER A 76 -32.68 6.00 44.96
N ALA A 77 -31.85 5.07 44.45
CA ALA A 77 -31.85 3.57 44.44
C ALA A 77 -33.19 2.76 44.32
N ALA A 78 -33.32 1.59 43.64
CA ALA A 78 -32.44 0.45 43.33
C ALA A 78 -33.07 -0.47 42.21
N PRO A 79 -32.68 -1.75 41.97
CA PRO A 79 -31.65 -2.21 41.03
C PRO A 79 -32.17 -3.24 39.97
N ALA A 80 -31.25 -3.75 39.13
CA ALA A 80 -31.36 -4.94 38.25
C ALA A 80 -31.71 -4.73 36.76
N THR A 81 -30.68 -4.56 35.94
CA THR A 81 -30.34 -5.53 34.89
C THR A 81 -28.85 -5.38 34.63
N GLN A 82 -28.07 -6.28 35.23
CA GLN A 82 -26.66 -6.45 34.91
C GLN A 82 -26.57 -6.94 33.46
N ARG A 83 -26.38 -6.02 32.52
CA ARG A 83 -25.73 -6.38 31.27
C ARG A 83 -24.25 -6.46 31.61
N ALA A 84 -23.77 -7.69 31.73
CA ALA A 84 -22.36 -7.98 31.89
C ALA A 84 -21.59 -7.31 30.73
N THR A 85 -21.09 -6.09 30.97
CA THR A 85 -19.83 -5.67 30.39
C THR A 85 -18.79 -6.53 31.09
N GLU A 86 -18.50 -7.68 30.49
CA GLU A 86 -17.41 -8.53 30.90
C GLU A 86 -16.17 -7.65 31.06
N ALA A 87 -15.63 -7.67 32.27
CA ALA A 87 -14.37 -7.07 32.61
C ALA A 87 -13.31 -7.71 31.70
N GLY A 88 -12.96 -7.01 30.63
CA GLY A 88 -11.94 -7.44 29.69
C GLY A 88 -10.62 -7.59 30.43
N HIS A 89 -10.18 -8.83 30.56
CA HIS A 89 -8.80 -9.20 30.87
C HIS A 89 -7.90 -8.39 29.93
N THR A 90 -7.20 -7.38 30.46
CA THR A 90 -6.33 -6.51 29.66
C THR A 90 -5.03 -7.24 29.36
N ASP A 91 -5.11 -8.30 28.56
CA ASP A 91 -3.93 -8.80 27.88
C ASP A 91 -3.52 -7.72 26.85
N PRO A 92 -2.36 -7.07 27.01
CA PRO A 92 -1.90 -6.06 26.06
C PRO A 92 -1.69 -6.61 24.65
N ASN A 93 -1.71 -7.94 24.48
CA ASN A 93 -1.55 -8.61 23.19
C ASN A 93 -2.89 -8.91 22.48
N VAL A 94 -4.04 -8.55 23.05
CA VAL A 94 -5.34 -8.73 22.38
C VAL A 94 -5.80 -7.41 21.79
N ARG A 95 -5.98 -7.40 20.46
CA ARG A 95 -6.63 -6.32 19.71
C ARG A 95 -7.96 -6.82 19.15
N TYR A 96 -8.68 -5.96 18.43
CA TYR A 96 -9.93 -6.31 17.77
C TYR A 96 -9.88 -5.96 16.29
N PHE A 97 -10.44 -6.82 15.46
CA PHE A 97 -10.69 -6.55 14.05
C PHE A 97 -12.11 -6.98 13.71
N ASN A 98 -12.92 -6.06 13.16
CA ASN A 98 -14.34 -6.29 12.88
C ASN A 98 -15.15 -6.87 14.06
N GLY A 99 -14.87 -6.38 15.28
CA GLY A 99 -15.59 -6.79 16.50
C GLY A 99 -15.18 -8.15 17.08
N ARG A 100 -14.19 -8.83 16.49
CA ARG A 100 -13.66 -10.10 16.99
C ARG A 100 -12.24 -9.91 17.55
N ALA A 101 -11.95 -10.59 18.66
CA ALA A 101 -10.64 -10.55 19.30
C ALA A 101 -9.58 -11.23 18.43
N VAL A 102 -8.40 -10.62 18.35
CA VAL A 102 -7.25 -11.12 17.59
C VAL A 102 -5.98 -10.99 18.43
N ARG A 103 -5.03 -11.90 18.21
CA ARG A 103 -3.73 -11.93 18.88
C ARG A 103 -2.58 -11.99 17.88
N PRO A 104 -1.41 -11.41 18.18
CA PRO A 104 -0.25 -11.52 17.30
C PRO A 104 0.30 -12.95 17.37
N VAL A 105 0.68 -13.51 16.22
CA VAL A 105 1.20 -14.89 16.14
C VAL A 105 2.63 -14.97 15.64
N ARG A 106 3.07 -14.02 14.82
CA ARG A 106 4.46 -13.92 14.37
C ARG A 106 4.75 -12.57 13.73
N THR A 107 6.03 -12.22 13.72
CA THR A 107 6.55 -11.06 12.98
C THR A 107 7.38 -11.53 11.79
N ILE A 108 7.23 -10.87 10.64
CA ILE A 108 7.94 -11.19 9.40
C ILE A 108 8.63 -9.92 8.91
N GLU A 109 9.94 -9.98 8.70
CA GLU A 109 10.67 -8.95 7.94
C GLU A 109 10.24 -8.98 6.48
N MET A 110 9.63 -7.89 5.99
CA MET A 110 9.10 -7.80 4.64
C MET A 110 9.58 -6.53 3.93
N VAL A 111 9.73 -6.61 2.61
CA VAL A 111 9.85 -5.41 1.77
C VAL A 111 8.46 -4.88 1.51
N VAL A 112 8.16 -3.67 1.96
CA VAL A 112 6.85 -3.05 1.84
C VAL A 112 6.95 -1.86 0.89
N THR A 113 6.24 -1.94 -0.22
CA THR A 113 5.99 -0.82 -1.14
C THR A 113 4.57 -0.33 -1.01
N ALA A 114 4.21 0.68 -1.81
CA ALA A 114 2.87 1.19 -1.88
C ALA A 114 2.36 1.26 -3.33
N TYR A 115 1.05 1.17 -3.47
CA TYR A 115 0.34 1.36 -4.72
C TYR A 115 -0.92 2.21 -4.52
N SER A 116 -1.52 2.63 -5.63
CA SER A 116 -2.77 3.38 -5.67
C SER A 116 -3.76 2.68 -6.59
N PRO A 117 -5.08 2.92 -6.48
CA PRO A 117 -6.07 2.23 -7.31
C PRO A 117 -6.17 2.81 -8.74
N ASP A 118 -5.21 3.65 -9.17
CA ASP A 118 -5.21 4.29 -10.48
C ASP A 118 -4.35 3.55 -11.52
N GLU A 119 -4.48 3.94 -12.78
CA GLU A 119 -3.85 3.27 -13.93
C GLU A 119 -2.31 3.20 -13.84
N ARG A 120 -1.66 4.11 -13.13
CA ARG A 120 -0.18 4.10 -12.99
C ARG A 120 0.30 2.91 -12.16
N SER A 121 -0.52 2.46 -11.22
CA SER A 121 -0.23 1.32 -10.35
C SER A 121 -0.91 0.03 -10.85
N CYS A 122 -2.16 0.14 -11.31
CA CYS A 122 -2.99 -1.02 -11.63
C CYS A 122 -3.14 -1.29 -13.14
N GLY A 123 -2.70 -0.38 -14.00
CA GLY A 123 -2.89 -0.45 -15.45
C GLY A 123 -4.37 -0.62 -15.80
N LYS A 124 -4.65 -1.59 -16.69
CA LYS A 124 -6.03 -1.94 -17.11
C LYS A 124 -6.94 -2.45 -15.99
N TRP A 125 -6.41 -2.71 -14.79
CA TRP A 125 -7.15 -3.17 -13.61
C TRP A 125 -7.45 -2.04 -12.63
N ALA A 126 -7.35 -0.78 -13.06
CA ALA A 126 -7.73 0.39 -12.27
C ALA A 126 -9.25 0.58 -12.17
N ASP A 127 -9.97 -0.49 -11.76
CA ASP A 127 -11.43 -0.51 -11.58
C ASP A 127 -11.85 -0.45 -10.10
N GLY A 128 -10.88 -0.38 -9.18
CA GLY A 128 -11.11 -0.35 -7.74
C GLY A 128 -11.56 -1.69 -7.15
N ILE A 129 -11.40 -2.80 -7.88
CA ILE A 129 -11.72 -4.15 -7.43
C ILE A 129 -10.43 -4.94 -7.19
N THR A 130 -10.27 -5.44 -5.97
CA THR A 130 -9.11 -6.26 -5.60
C THR A 130 -9.22 -7.68 -6.15
N ALA A 131 -8.10 -8.40 -6.16
CA ALA A 131 -8.07 -9.80 -6.58
C ALA A 131 -8.90 -10.77 -5.70
N SER A 132 -9.32 -10.36 -4.50
CA SER A 132 -10.31 -11.09 -3.67
C SER A 132 -11.77 -10.71 -3.96
N ASN A 133 -11.99 -9.97 -5.05
CA ASN A 133 -13.29 -9.47 -5.48
C ASN A 133 -13.96 -8.60 -4.39
N LYS A 134 -13.19 -7.64 -3.85
CA LYS A 134 -13.64 -6.64 -2.89
C LYS A 134 -13.37 -5.25 -3.44
N SER A 135 -14.22 -4.28 -3.12
CA SER A 135 -13.91 -2.88 -3.41
C SER A 135 -12.71 -2.43 -2.57
N VAL A 136 -11.86 -1.57 -3.11
CA VAL A 136 -10.79 -0.90 -2.35
C VAL A 136 -11.32 -0.13 -1.12
N TRP A 137 -12.60 0.26 -1.13
CA TRP A 137 -13.28 0.93 -0.03
C TRP A 137 -13.77 0.00 1.08
N THR A 138 -13.67 -1.33 0.93
CA THR A 138 -14.23 -2.32 1.88
C THR A 138 -13.71 -2.14 3.30
N ASN A 139 -12.46 -1.73 3.46
CA ASN A 139 -11.85 -1.41 4.75
C ASN A 139 -11.34 0.04 4.77
N GLY A 140 -12.12 0.97 4.21
CA GLY A 140 -11.77 2.40 4.21
C GLY A 140 -10.44 2.72 3.52
N MET A 141 -10.12 2.03 2.41
CA MET A 141 -8.83 2.11 1.70
C MET A 141 -7.63 1.57 2.48
N GLN A 142 -7.84 0.86 3.60
CA GLN A 142 -6.78 0.27 4.40
C GLN A 142 -6.73 -1.24 4.14
N LEU A 143 -6.03 -1.64 3.08
CA LEU A 143 -5.81 -3.06 2.73
C LEU A 143 -4.45 -3.25 2.09
N VAL A 144 -4.04 -4.52 1.94
CA VAL A 144 -2.69 -4.85 1.46
C VAL A 144 -2.74 -5.88 0.33
N ALA A 145 -1.84 -5.71 -0.64
CA ALA A 145 -1.52 -6.73 -1.63
C ALA A 145 -0.35 -7.60 -1.15
N ALA A 146 -0.46 -8.92 -1.26
CA ALA A 146 0.57 -9.85 -0.79
C ALA A 146 0.75 -11.08 -1.70
N ASP A 147 1.79 -11.88 -1.45
CA ASP A 147 1.87 -13.24 -1.97
C ASP A 147 0.91 -14.16 -1.20
N THR A 148 -0.23 -14.45 -1.83
CA THR A 148 -1.28 -15.32 -1.25
C THR A 148 -0.86 -16.74 -0.88
N ARG A 149 0.31 -17.23 -1.33
CA ARG A 149 0.87 -18.51 -0.88
C ARG A 149 1.48 -18.44 0.51
N LEU A 150 1.91 -17.24 0.93
CA LEU A 150 2.50 -16.97 2.23
C LEU A 150 1.50 -16.32 3.20
N LEU A 151 0.69 -15.38 2.68
CA LEU A 151 -0.35 -14.66 3.40
C LEU A 151 -1.64 -14.75 2.59
N PRO A 152 -2.46 -15.79 2.79
CA PRO A 152 -3.74 -15.96 2.09
C PRO A 152 -4.66 -14.74 2.26
N PHE A 153 -5.60 -14.56 1.34
CA PHE A 153 -6.62 -13.52 1.48
C PHE A 153 -7.34 -13.62 2.83
N GLY A 154 -7.55 -12.48 3.48
CA GLY A 154 -8.10 -12.39 4.83
C GLY A 154 -7.07 -12.48 5.95
N SER A 155 -5.79 -12.74 5.65
CA SER A 155 -4.72 -12.60 6.63
C SER A 155 -4.73 -11.19 7.23
N LEU A 156 -4.56 -11.09 8.54
CA LEU A 156 -4.61 -9.83 9.28
C LEU A 156 -3.21 -9.36 9.62
N LEU A 157 -2.88 -8.12 9.27
CA LEU A 157 -1.54 -7.55 9.41
C LEU A 157 -1.59 -6.21 10.15
N SER A 158 -0.56 -5.90 10.93
CA SER A 158 -0.25 -4.50 11.26
C SER A 158 1.15 -4.17 10.76
N ILE A 159 1.30 -3.01 10.13
CA ILE A 159 2.51 -2.61 9.40
C ILE A 159 2.93 -1.24 9.96
N PRO A 160 4.14 -1.11 10.54
CA PRO A 160 4.61 0.15 11.10
C PRO A 160 4.50 1.32 10.11
N GLY A 161 3.82 2.39 10.52
CA GLY A 161 3.63 3.62 9.75
C GLY A 161 2.51 3.58 8.71
N TYR A 162 1.79 2.47 8.55
CA TYR A 162 0.66 2.36 7.62
C TYR A 162 -0.66 2.20 8.38
N ALA A 163 -1.71 2.88 7.91
CA ALA A 163 -3.05 2.83 8.49
C ALA A 163 -3.07 3.08 10.01
N ASP A 164 -2.26 4.03 10.49
CA ASP A 164 -2.10 4.34 11.92
C ASP A 164 -1.75 3.11 12.79
N ASP A 165 -1.00 2.16 12.23
CA ASP A 165 -0.64 0.87 12.84
C ASP A 165 -1.85 -0.03 13.17
N GLU A 166 -2.99 0.24 12.52
CA GLU A 166 -4.19 -0.59 12.61
C GLU A 166 -4.05 -1.95 11.93
N ILE A 167 -4.92 -2.87 12.33
CA ILE A 167 -4.99 -4.20 11.72
C ILE A 167 -5.74 -4.08 10.40
N VAL A 168 -5.07 -4.48 9.32
CA VAL A 168 -5.57 -4.41 7.96
C VAL A 168 -5.61 -5.80 7.32
N PRO A 169 -6.60 -6.07 6.46
CA PRO A 169 -6.70 -7.35 5.78
C PRO A 169 -5.87 -7.39 4.49
N VAL A 170 -5.32 -8.57 4.18
CA VAL A 170 -4.83 -8.89 2.84
C VAL A 170 -6.01 -9.17 1.94
N LEU A 171 -6.31 -8.24 1.03
CA LEU A 171 -7.43 -8.35 0.10
C LEU A 171 -7.00 -8.37 -1.36
N ASP A 172 -5.74 -8.09 -1.65
CA ASP A 172 -5.26 -7.99 -3.03
C ASP A 172 -3.99 -8.79 -3.28
N ARG A 173 -3.63 -8.94 -4.57
CA ARG A 173 -2.38 -9.55 -5.00
C ARG A 173 -1.88 -8.86 -6.26
N GLY A 174 -0.57 -8.63 -6.31
CA GLY A 174 0.11 -8.13 -7.50
C GLY A 174 0.94 -9.20 -8.21
N GLY A 175 1.17 -9.03 -9.51
CA GLY A 175 2.08 -9.88 -10.28
C GLY A 175 3.51 -9.86 -9.72
N ALA A 176 4.00 -8.67 -9.37
CA ALA A 176 5.34 -8.45 -8.80
C ALA A 176 5.42 -8.71 -7.27
N ILE A 177 4.27 -8.88 -6.61
CA ILE A 177 4.20 -9.08 -5.16
C ILE A 177 4.31 -10.58 -4.88
N LYS A 178 5.53 -11.03 -4.55
CA LYS A 178 5.92 -12.43 -4.36
C LYS A 178 6.84 -12.57 -3.15
N GLY A 179 6.71 -13.68 -2.42
CA GLY A 179 7.47 -13.98 -1.22
C GLY A 179 7.23 -12.97 -0.09
N LYS A 180 8.30 -12.54 0.58
CA LYS A 180 8.28 -11.56 1.68
C LYS A 180 8.18 -10.12 1.17
N ARG A 181 7.20 -9.85 0.30
CA ARG A 181 6.91 -8.53 -0.26
C ARG A 181 5.44 -8.19 -0.08
N LEU A 182 5.16 -6.94 0.27
CA LEU A 182 3.83 -6.36 0.39
C LEU A 182 3.72 -5.09 -0.44
N ASP A 183 2.49 -4.76 -0.83
CA ASP A 183 2.13 -3.45 -1.37
C ASP A 183 0.96 -2.89 -0.58
N VAL A 184 1.15 -1.75 0.10
CA VAL A 184 0.09 -1.08 0.87
C VAL A 184 -0.69 -0.12 -0.01
N LEU A 185 -2.02 -0.06 0.18
CA LEU A 185 -2.88 0.80 -0.62
C LEU A 185 -2.87 2.22 -0.07
N TYR A 186 -2.60 3.20 -0.94
CA TYR A 186 -2.86 4.61 -0.67
C TYR A 186 -3.91 5.19 -1.64
N PRO A 187 -4.63 6.25 -1.25
CA PRO A 187 -5.65 6.84 -2.10
C PRO A 187 -5.12 7.41 -3.42
N THR A 188 -3.88 7.89 -3.44
CA THR A 188 -3.26 8.51 -4.62
C THR A 188 -1.86 7.98 -4.86
N HIS A 189 -1.45 7.97 -6.13
CA HIS A 189 -0.10 7.55 -6.53
C HIS A 189 0.99 8.41 -5.90
N GLU A 190 0.74 9.70 -5.71
CA GLU A 190 1.70 10.64 -5.11
C GLU A 190 2.01 10.26 -3.66
N ILE A 191 0.99 9.86 -2.88
CA ILE A 191 1.21 9.39 -1.51
C ILE A 191 1.93 8.03 -1.53
N ALA A 192 1.58 7.14 -2.46
CA ALA A 192 2.29 5.87 -2.64
C ALA A 192 3.77 6.06 -2.97
N LEU A 193 4.12 7.06 -3.79
CA LEU A 193 5.53 7.40 -4.08
C LEU A 193 6.25 7.95 -2.85
N GLN A 194 5.57 8.75 -2.02
CA GLN A 194 6.13 9.28 -0.79
C GLN A 194 6.43 8.18 0.24
N TRP A 195 5.61 7.12 0.28
CA TRP A 195 5.88 5.95 1.11
C TRP A 195 7.20 5.26 0.75
N GLY A 196 7.51 5.17 -0.54
CA GLY A 196 8.74 4.58 -1.05
C GLY A 196 8.83 3.07 -0.82
N VAL A 197 10.06 2.57 -0.62
CA VAL A 197 10.33 1.15 -0.34
C VAL A 197 10.95 1.02 1.03
N GLN A 198 10.34 0.22 1.89
CA GLN A 198 10.78 0.05 3.27
C GLN A 198 11.00 -1.43 3.59
N ARG A 199 11.91 -1.72 4.52
CA ARG A 199 12.01 -3.05 5.15
C ARG A 199 11.45 -2.92 6.56
N LEU A 200 10.34 -3.60 6.83
CA LEU A 200 9.58 -3.43 8.06
C LEU A 200 9.27 -4.77 8.74
N PRO A 201 9.23 -4.80 10.09
CA PRO A 201 8.72 -5.92 10.87
C PRO A 201 7.18 -5.94 10.83
N VAL A 202 6.61 -6.78 9.98
CA VAL A 202 5.15 -6.90 9.85
C VAL A 202 4.62 -7.94 10.83
N VAL A 203 3.63 -7.56 11.64
CA VAL A 203 2.99 -8.47 12.59
C VAL A 203 1.79 -9.14 11.93
N VAL A 204 1.72 -10.46 12.02
CA VAL A 204 0.56 -11.26 11.60
C VAL A 204 -0.31 -11.55 12.81
N TRP A 205 -1.62 -11.39 12.63
CA TRP A 205 -2.65 -11.57 13.64
C TRP A 205 -3.56 -12.74 13.27
N GLU A 206 -4.09 -13.44 14.28
CA GLU A 206 -5.10 -14.48 14.15
C GLU A 206 -6.27 -14.20 15.09
N TYR A 207 -7.47 -14.62 14.71
CA TYR A 207 -8.63 -14.60 15.61
C TYR A 207 -8.41 -15.56 16.78
N VAL A 208 -8.97 -15.21 17.94
CA VAL A 208 -8.81 -15.96 19.20
C VAL A 208 -9.85 -17.10 19.34
N ASP A 209 -10.85 -17.15 18.46
CA ASP A 209 -12.01 -18.04 18.56
C ASP A 209 -11.84 -19.43 17.94
#